data_AF-A0A4Y2WWI7-F1
#
_entry.id   AF-A0A4Y2WWI7-F1
#
_cell.length_a   1.000
_cell.length_b   1.000
_cell.length_c   1.000
_cell.angle_alpha   90.00
_cell.angle_beta   90.00
_cell.angle_gamma   90.00
#
_symmetry.space_group_name_H-M   'P 1'
#
loop_
_entity.id
_entity.type
_entity.pdbx_description
1 polymer ?
#
loop_
_entity_poly.entity_id
_entity_poly.type
_entity_poly.pdbx_seq_one_letter_code
_entity_poly.pdbx_strand_id
1 'polypeptide(L)' 'MTAKMADDEDVLKILLATDCHLGYMEGDAVRGSDSLVTFEEILKIAVDKEV' A
#
# COMPACT_ATOMS: atom_id res chain seq x y z
N MET A 1 12.04 -15.43 32.05
CA MET A 1 11.35 -15.73 30.77
C MET A 1 11.33 -14.45 29.96
N THR A 2 12.29 -14.28 29.06
CA THR A 2 12.29 -13.17 28.10
C THR A 2 11.77 -13.73 26.79
N ALA A 3 10.60 -13.26 26.33
CA ALA A 3 10.09 -13.59 25.01
C ALA A 3 11.10 -13.06 23.98
N LYS A 4 11.67 -13.95 23.18
CA LYS A 4 12.46 -13.59 22.01
C LYS A 4 11.52 -12.79 21.09
N MET A 5 11.85 -11.53 20.78
CA MET A 5 11.19 -10.82 19.68
C MET A 5 11.35 -11.69 18.44
N ALA A 6 10.24 -12.01 17.76
CA ALA A 6 10.26 -12.85 16.58
C ALA A 6 11.26 -12.27 15.58
N ASP A 7 12.12 -13.14 15.04
CA ASP A 7 13.01 -12.76 13.96
C ASP A 7 12.14 -12.37 12.74
N ASP A 8 12.54 -11.37 11.96
CA ASP A 8 11.76 -10.93 10.79
C ASP A 8 11.55 -12.10 9.81
N GLU A 9 12.45 -13.09 9.82
CA GLU A 9 12.36 -14.33 9.03
C GLU A 9 11.13 -15.21 9.37
N ASP A 10 10.60 -15.12 10.60
CA ASP A 10 9.42 -15.87 11.05
C ASP A 10 8.12 -15.05 10.94
N VAL A 11 8.16 -13.83 10.37
CA VAL A 11 7.05 -12.88 10.33
C VAL A 11 6.65 -12.53 8.89
N LEU A 12 5.44 -12.90 8.49
CA LEU A 12 4.86 -12.42 7.23
C LEU A 12 4.30 -11.00 7.42
N LYS A 13 4.95 -10.02 6.80
CA LYS A 13 4.46 -8.64 6.74
C LYS A 13 3.50 -8.48 5.55
N ILE A 14 2.37 -7.82 5.78
CA ILE A 14 1.33 -7.62 4.77
C ILE A 14 0.91 -6.16 4.79
N LEU A 15 1.03 -5.48 3.65
CA LEU A 15 0.37 -4.19 3.45
C LEU A 15 -1.09 -4.41 3.06
N LEU A 16 -2.01 -3.83 3.83
CA LEU A 16 -3.44 -3.90 3.56
C LEU A 16 -3.94 -2.54 3.08
N ALA A 17 -4.49 -2.52 1.88
CA ALA A 17 -5.28 -1.42 1.33
C ALA A 17 -6.61 -1.99 0.79
N THR A 18 -7.68 -1.20 0.85
CA THR A 18 -9.01 -1.61 0.39
C THR A 18 -9.69 -0.45 -0.31
N ASP A 19 -10.62 -0.77 -1.21
CA ASP A 19 -11.44 0.19 -1.95
C ASP A 19 -10.65 1.36 -2.57
N CYS A 20 -9.54 1.09 -3.26
CA CYS A 20 -8.72 2.13 -3.92
C CYS A 20 -9.45 2.87 -5.05
N HIS A 21 -10.64 2.38 -5.47
CA HIS A 21 -11.51 3.00 -6.47
C HIS A 21 -10.77 3.47 -7.74
N LEU A 22 -9.95 2.58 -8.32
CA LEU A 22 -9.17 2.87 -9.53
C LEU A 22 -10.09 3.29 -10.70
N GLY A 23 -9.73 4.38 -11.37
CA GLY A 23 -10.52 4.96 -12.47
C GLY A 23 -11.69 5.82 -12.00
N TYR A 24 -11.84 6.06 -10.69
CA TYR A 24 -12.85 7.00 -10.20
C TYR A 24 -12.57 8.42 -10.73
N MET A 25 -13.58 9.01 -11.36
CA MET A 25 -13.53 10.33 -11.99
C MET A 25 -12.52 10.46 -13.14
N GLU A 26 -12.17 9.38 -13.84
CA GLU A 26 -11.13 9.40 -14.90
C GLU A 26 -11.38 10.46 -16.00
N GLY A 27 -12.65 10.80 -16.29
CA GLY A 27 -13.00 11.86 -17.25
C GLY A 27 -12.91 13.29 -16.73
N ASP A 28 -12.61 13.50 -15.44
CA ASP A 28 -12.44 14.82 -14.83
C ASP A 28 -11.03 15.36 -15.10
N ALA A 29 -10.94 16.54 -15.70
CA ALA A 29 -9.67 17.13 -16.13
C ALA A 29 -8.69 17.46 -14.99
N VAL A 30 -9.15 17.54 -13.75
CA VAL A 30 -8.32 17.84 -12.57
C VAL A 30 -8.09 16.58 -11.74
N ARG A 31 -9.14 15.76 -11.58
CA ARG A 31 -9.16 14.65 -10.61
C ARG A 31 -8.96 13.26 -11.23
N GLY A 32 -8.93 13.14 -12.56
CA GLY A 32 -8.90 11.84 -13.23
C GLY A 32 -7.69 10.98 -12.87
N SER A 33 -6.59 11.58 -12.45
CA SER A 33 -5.38 10.87 -12.04
C SER A 33 -5.30 10.54 -10.56
N ASP A 34 -6.20 11.05 -9.71
CA ASP A 34 -6.10 10.95 -8.25
C ASP A 34 -5.98 9.49 -7.78
N SER A 35 -6.93 8.66 -8.22
CA SER A 35 -6.98 7.24 -7.80
C SER A 35 -5.73 6.45 -8.23
N LEU A 36 -5.16 6.76 -9.39
CA LEU A 36 -3.96 6.10 -9.90
C LEU A 36 -2.70 6.55 -9.16
N VAL A 37 -2.57 7.86 -8.90
CA VAL A 37 -1.44 8.42 -8.15
C VAL A 37 -1.43 7.90 -6.72
N THR A 38 -2.58 7.86 -6.04
CA THR A 38 -2.68 7.29 -4.69
C THR A 38 -2.35 5.80 -4.69
N PHE A 39 -2.79 5.04 -5.71
CA PHE A 39 -2.43 3.63 -5.81
C PHE A 39 -0.94 3.42 -6.05
N GLU A 40 -0.29 4.26 -6.86
CA GLU A 40 1.16 4.26 -7.04
C GLU A 40 1.90 4.52 -5.72
N GLU A 41 1.41 5.46 -4.89
CA GLU A 41 1.97 5.73 -3.56
C GLU A 41 1.85 4.50 -2.65
N ILE A 42 0.68 3.83 -2.63
CA ILE A 42 0.49 2.60 -1.85
C ILE A 42 1.52 1.53 -2.24
N LEU A 43 1.78 1.36 -3.55
CA LEU A 43 2.77 0.40 -4.04
C LEU A 43 4.21 0.81 -3.68
N LYS A 44 4.54 2.10 -3.74
CA LYS A 44 5.85 2.61 -3.29
C LYS A 44 6.06 2.33 -1.80
N ILE A 45 5.03 2.53 -0.98
CA ILE A 45 5.08 2.22 0.46
C ILE A 45 5.31 0.70 0.68
N ALA A 46 4.70 -0.15 -0.15
CA ALA A 46 4.93 -1.60 -0.06
C ALA A 46 6.39 -1.95 -0.33
N VAL A 47 6.97 -1.40 -1.40
CA VAL A 47 8.40 -1.58 -1.74
C VAL A 47 9.30 -1.04 -0.64
N ASP A 48 9.08 0.20 -0.19
CA ASP A 48 9.92 0.88 0.81
C ASP A 48 9.91 0.18 2.17
N LYS A 49 8.82 -0.53 2.50
CA LYS A 49 8.69 -1.28 3.76
C LYS A 49 9.02 -2.76 3.62
N GLU A 50 9.37 -3.22 2.42
CA GLU A 50 9.63 -4.62 2.11
C GLU A 50 8.45 -5.53 2.51
N VAL A 51 7.24 -5.14 2.08
CA VAL A 51 5.95 -5.80 2.36
C VAL A 51 5.11 -6.02 1.12
#